data_AF-A0A9W8JV56-F1
#
_entry.id   AF-A0A9W8JV56-F1
#
_cell.length_a   1.000
_cell.length_b   1.000
_cell.length_c   1.000
_cell.angle_alpha   90.00
_cell.angle_beta   90.00
_cell.angle_gamma   90.00
#
_symmetry.space_group_name_H-M   'P 1'
#
loop_
_entity.id
_entity.type
_entity.pdbx_description
1 polymer ?
#
loop_
_entity_poly.entity_id
_entity_poly.type
_entity_poly.pdbx_seq_one_letter_code
_entity_poly.pdbx_strand_id
1 'polypeptide(L)'
;MRATATRLVRVIPRSVLKADQKVYNPPYPQTRDRTRPTLMDALMMDRDRQPELWPLNLRLEPQLKKEVFKEVKPSFRSALKKMTKER
;
A
#
# COMPACT_ATOMS: atom_id res chain seq x y z
N MET A 1 -38.37 -4.22 7.18
CA MET A 1 -37.34 -4.65 8.16
C MET A 1 -37.14 -6.16 8.02
N ARG A 2 -35.94 -6.64 7.69
CA ARG A 2 -35.67 -8.09 7.62
C ARG A 2 -35.57 -8.63 9.05
N ALA A 3 -36.38 -9.65 9.37
CA ALA A 3 -36.25 -10.39 10.62
C ALA A 3 -34.86 -11.03 10.66
N THR A 4 -34.01 -10.59 11.59
CA THR A 4 -32.71 -11.20 11.84
C THR A 4 -32.91 -12.53 12.55
N ALA A 5 -32.14 -13.55 12.16
CA ALA A 5 -32.18 -14.88 12.78
C ALA A 5 -31.98 -14.77 14.30
N THR A 6 -32.83 -15.44 15.07
CA THR A 6 -32.77 -15.53 16.53
C THR A 6 -31.44 -16.16 16.94
N ARG A 7 -30.50 -15.36 17.45
CA ARG A 7 -29.22 -15.84 17.95
C ARG A 7 -29.33 -16.06 19.45
N LEU A 8 -29.04 -17.28 19.90
CA LEU A 8 -28.95 -17.60 21.32
C LEU A 8 -27.61 -17.08 21.84
N VAL A 9 -27.63 -15.92 22.50
CA VAL A 9 -26.41 -15.29 23.04
C VAL A 9 -26.20 -15.80 24.46
N ARG A 10 -25.12 -16.55 24.68
CA ARG A 10 -24.71 -16.97 26.03
C ARG A 10 -23.82 -15.90 26.63
N VAL A 11 -24.31 -15.21 27.65
CA VAL A 11 -23.50 -14.27 28.44
C VAL A 11 -22.65 -15.07 29.41
N ILE A 12 -21.32 -14.98 29.27
CA ILE A 12 -20.36 -15.67 30.14
C ILE A 12 -19.70 -14.61 31.05
N PRO A 13 -19.67 -14.82 32.38
CA PRO A 13 -18.99 -13.92 33.30
C PRO A 13 -17.50 -13.83 32.97
N ARG A 14 -16.94 -12.61 33.00
CA ARG A 14 -15.51 -12.37 32.75
C ARG A 14 -14.59 -13.19 33.66
N SER A 15 -15.04 -13.56 34.85
CA SER A 15 -14.31 -14.41 35.80
C SER A 15 -14.03 -15.83 35.30
N VAL A 16 -14.81 -16.33 34.34
CA VAL A 16 -14.62 -17.66 33.74
C VAL A 16 -13.60 -17.63 32.59
N LEU A 17 -13.33 -16.44 32.03
CA LEU A 17 -12.29 -16.27 31.03
C LEU A 17 -10.94 -16.36 31.75
N LYS A 18 -10.14 -17.37 31.40
CA LYS A 18 -8.75 -17.49 31.88
C LYS A 18 -7.98 -16.24 31.46
N ALA A 19 -7.66 -15.38 32.42
CA ALA A 19 -6.96 -14.10 32.20
C ALA A 19 -5.55 -14.28 31.61
N ASP A 20 -5.00 -15.49 31.68
CA ASP A 20 -3.64 -15.83 31.28
C ASP A 20 -3.51 -16.25 29.80
N GLN A 21 -4.56 -16.05 28.99
CA GLN A 21 -4.47 -16.28 27.56
C GLN A 21 -3.68 -15.15 26.90
N LYS A 22 -2.61 -15.52 26.18
CA LYS A 22 -1.82 -14.62 25.36
C LYS A 22 -2.69 -14.01 24.27
N VAL A 23 -3.12 -12.77 24.48
CA VAL A 23 -3.86 -11.99 23.49
C VAL A 23 -2.86 -11.52 22.44
N TYR A 24 -2.99 -12.05 21.21
CA TYR A 24 -2.22 -11.57 20.08
C TYR A 24 -2.90 -10.32 19.52
N ASN A 25 -2.11 -9.27 19.29
CA ASN A 25 -2.59 -8.13 18.54
C ASN A 25 -3.00 -8.57 17.13
N PRO A 26 -4.07 -7.98 16.56
CA PRO A 26 -4.44 -8.25 15.19
C PRO A 26 -3.28 -7.88 14.25
N PRO A 27 -3.12 -8.60 13.13
CA PRO A 27 -2.10 -8.27 12.14
C PRO A 27 -2.30 -6.85 11.61
N TYR A 28 -1.19 -6.21 11.23
CA TYR A 28 -1.24 -4.88 10.65
C TYR A 28 -2.08 -4.88 9.36
N PRO A 29 -3.03 -3.94 9.19
CA PRO A 29 -3.84 -3.87 7.99
C PRO A 29 -3.01 -3.42 6.80
N GLN A 30 -3.07 -4.18 5.69
CA GLN A 30 -2.34 -3.90 4.43
C GLN A 30 -2.66 -2.52 3.83
N THR A 31 -3.83 -1.95 4.17
CA THR A 31 -4.20 -0.59 3.73
C THR A 31 -3.25 0.49 4.25
N ARG A 32 -2.53 0.26 5.36
CA ARG A 32 -1.51 1.19 5.85
C ARG A 32 -0.26 1.27 4.97
N ASP A 33 -0.03 0.28 4.11
CA ASP A 33 1.11 0.36 3.18
C ASP A 33 0.88 1.43 2.10
N ARG A 34 -0.37 1.80 1.82
CA ARG A 34 -0.72 2.86 0.87
C ARG A 34 -0.32 4.26 1.33
N THR A 35 -0.17 4.47 2.64
CA THR A 35 0.22 5.76 3.22
C THR A 35 1.73 5.89 3.39
N ARG A 36 2.50 4.84 3.09
CA ARG A 36 3.95 4.91 3.15
C ARG A 36 4.46 5.69 1.93
N PRO A 37 5.40 6.63 2.12
CA PRO A 37 6.02 7.32 0.99
C PRO A 37 6.74 6.29 0.11
N THR A 38 6.61 6.44 -1.20
CA THR A 38 7.38 5.65 -2.15
C THR A 38 8.83 6.12 -2.16
N LEU A 39 9.73 5.31 -2.74
CA LEU A 39 11.12 5.72 -2.94
C LEU A 39 11.20 7.01 -3.76
N MET A 40 10.37 7.12 -4.79
CA MET A 40 10.26 8.33 -5.61
C MET A 40 9.85 9.54 -4.78
N ASP A 41 8.87 9.41 -3.89
CA ASP A 41 8.46 10.51 -3.00
C ASP A 41 9.60 10.94 -2.07
N ALA A 42 10.34 9.96 -1.52
CA ALA A 42 11.50 10.24 -0.67
C ALA A 42 12.60 10.99 -1.44
N LEU A 43 12.90 10.58 -2.67
CA LEU A 43 13.89 11.23 -3.54
C LEU A 43 13.46 12.63 -3.98
N MET A 44 12.17 12.84 -4.26
CA MET A 44 11.63 14.16 -4.56
C MET A 44 11.76 15.09 -3.35
N MET A 45 11.41 14.61 -2.15
CA MET A 45 11.57 15.37 -0.92
C MET A 45 13.04 15.73 -0.63
N ASP A 46 13.96 14.81 -0.91
CA ASP A 46 15.38 15.02 -0.66
C ASP A 46 15.98 16.07 -1.62
N ARG A 47 15.66 15.96 -2.91
CA ARG A 47 16.02 16.97 -3.91
C ARG A 47 15.53 18.37 -3.52
N ASP A 48 14.28 18.46 -3.07
CA ASP A 48 13.66 19.74 -2.73
C ASP A 48 14.20 20.31 -1.40
N ARG A 49 14.68 19.46 -0.48
CA ARG A 49 15.29 19.88 0.80
C ARG A 49 16.75 20.29 0.67
N GLN A 50 17.52 19.61 -0.19
CA GLN A 50 18.96 19.83 -0.33
C GLN A 50 19.37 19.90 -1.82
N PRO A 51 18.94 20.95 -2.54
CA PRO A 51 19.20 21.06 -3.97
C PRO A 51 20.71 21.16 -4.30
N GLU A 52 21.52 21.71 -3.40
CA GLU A 52 22.97 21.86 -3.61
C GLU A 52 23.74 20.55 -3.50
N LEU A 53 23.23 19.58 -2.72
CA LEU A 53 23.81 18.25 -2.56
C LEU A 53 23.23 17.25 -3.56
N TRP A 54 22.24 17.67 -4.36
CA TRP A 54 21.60 16.78 -5.30
C TRP A 54 22.54 16.38 -6.45
N PRO A 55 22.74 15.07 -6.70
CA PRO A 55 23.60 14.61 -7.77
C PRO A 55 23.11 15.06 -9.15
N LEU A 56 23.97 15.76 -9.89
CA LEU A 56 23.69 16.28 -11.24
C LEU A 56 23.37 15.18 -12.26
N ASN A 57 23.84 13.95 -12.04
CA ASN A 57 23.62 12.81 -12.92
C ASN A 57 22.28 12.09 -12.68
N LEU A 58 21.51 12.46 -11.66
CA LEU A 58 20.26 11.80 -11.28
C LEU A 58 19.05 12.64 -11.70
N ARG A 59 18.33 12.12 -12.70
CA ARG A 59 17.04 12.66 -13.15
C ARG A 59 15.89 11.82 -12.64
N LEU A 60 14.93 12.47 -11.97
CA LEU A 60 13.71 11.84 -11.48
C LEU A 60 12.63 11.89 -12.58
N GLU A 61 12.26 10.72 -13.12
CA GLU A 61 11.24 10.60 -14.15
C GLU A 61 9.82 10.44 -13.57
N PRO A 62 8.80 11.07 -14.16
CA PRO A 62 7.43 10.87 -13.72
C PRO A 62 6.93 9.46 -14.05
N GLN A 63 6.01 8.96 -13.21
CA GLN A 63 5.39 7.66 -13.43
C GLN A 63 4.58 7.63 -14.74
N LEU A 64 4.87 6.66 -15.60
CA LEU A 64 4.20 6.51 -16.89
C LEU A 64 2.74 6.07 -16.72
N LYS A 65 1.80 6.89 -17.21
CA LYS A 65 0.36 6.61 -17.18
C LYS A 65 -0.06 5.70 -18.35
N LYS A 66 -1.27 5.14 -18.24
CA LYS A 66 -1.85 4.29 -19.30
C LYS A 66 -1.96 5.01 -20.65
N GLU A 67 -2.17 6.32 -20.63
CA GLU A 67 -2.26 7.20 -21.80
C GLU A 67 -1.02 7.12 -22.68
N VAL A 68 0.17 7.05 -22.08
CA VAL A 68 1.46 6.96 -22.78
C VAL A 68 1.55 5.70 -23.66
N PHE A 69 0.86 4.63 -23.25
CA PHE A 69 0.86 3.35 -23.98
C PHE A 69 -0.26 3.23 -25.01
N LYS A 70 -1.05 4.28 -25.27
CA LYS A 70 -2.22 4.22 -26.17
C LYS A 70 -1.83 3.93 -27.61
N GLU A 71 -0.70 4.46 -28.08
CA GLU A 71 -0.22 4.31 -29.47
C GLU A 71 0.65 3.07 -29.67
N VAL A 72 1.06 2.42 -28.59
CA VAL A 72 1.86 1.19 -28.67
C VAL A 72 1.00 0.03 -29.18
N LYS A 73 1.56 -0.81 -30.06
CA LYS A 73 0.87 -2.04 -30.52
C LYS A 73 0.47 -2.91 -29.33
N PRO A 74 -0.76 -3.47 -29.30
CA PRO A 74 -1.29 -4.21 -28.15
C PRO A 74 -0.38 -5.34 -27.65
N SER A 75 0.30 -6.04 -28.56
CA SER A 75 1.23 -7.13 -28.26
C SER A 75 2.39 -6.75 -27.33
N PHE A 76 2.86 -5.50 -27.39
CA PHE A 76 4.03 -5.05 -26.62
C PHE A 76 3.66 -4.32 -25.32
N ARG A 77 2.39 -3.94 -25.13
CA ARG A 77 1.96 -3.11 -23.98
C ARG A 77 2.21 -3.80 -22.65
N SER A 78 1.99 -5.11 -22.56
CA SER A 78 2.17 -5.88 -21.31
C SER A 78 3.63 -5.97 -20.92
N ALA A 79 4.51 -6.25 -21.89
CA ALA A 79 5.95 -6.32 -21.68
C ALA A 79 6.52 -4.97 -21.23
N LEU A 80 6.19 -3.88 -21.93
CA LEU A 80 6.67 -2.54 -21.58
C LEU A 80 6.20 -2.09 -20.19
N LYS A 81 4.92 -2.30 -19.85
CA LYS A 81 4.41 -1.98 -18.51
C LYS A 81 5.11 -2.76 -17.40
N LYS A 82 5.60 -3.96 -17.68
CA LYS A 82 6.34 -4.76 -16.70
C LYS A 82 7.76 -4.24 -16.51
N MET A 83 8.40 -3.74 -17.58
CA MET A 83 9.73 -3.16 -17.52
C MET A 83 9.77 -1.83 -16.75
N THR A 84 8.69 -1.05 -16.83
CA THR A 84 8.62 0.29 -16.22
C THR A 84 8.09 0.29 -14.78
N LYS A 85 7.85 -0.89 -14.18
CA LYS A 85 7.45 -1.00 -12.78
C LYS A 85 8.67 -1.25 -11.92
N GLU A 86 8.79 -0.51 -10.82
CA GLU A 86 9.75 -0.82 -9.75
C GLU A 86 9.43 -2.20 -9.15
N ARG A 87 10.49 -2.96 -8.80
CA ARG A 87 10.42 -4.29 -8.21
C ARG A 87 10.42 -4.22 -6.69
#